data_AF-A0A7R7YJA1-F1
#
_entry.id   AF-A0A7R7YJA1-F1
#
_cell.length_a   1.000
_cell.length_b   1.000
_cell.length_c   1.000
_cell.angle_alpha   90.00
_cell.angle_beta   90.00
_cell.angle_gamma   90.00
#
_symmetry.space_group_name_H-M   'P 1'
#
loop_
_entity.id
_entity.type
_entity.pdbx_description
1 polymer ?
#
loop_
_entity_poly.entity_id
_entity_poly.type
_entity_poly.pdbx_seq_one_letter_code
_entity_poly.pdbx_strand_id
1 'polypeptide(L)'
;MRRGLVLPFALVLSLALAAGLTELYDGLEAALGQVRLENPAQAVNALNRAQSLLREEGALPPVLRDAALTNLQEARQFVAQKSAVDLEARLLLVRHLVGKALYDAFLQAQGEEKAALGQRLARATGLPPALVAQARSAPPEEARRLLEARYLQAMAEDLGQALAAQSRPQAYLALARAYARYLIVQDSPQSRLKAQDFVQALALVSTGQPFRPEVQRLLGQVQAWRQDLLRLQTDQAPSPTEAAPPPTPAPASQPQASPPRPGSVGALFTGGLPEGLEEELSFLALEPETKTRLGEALQALGYGSVLDWLAVADEVRGALALAQLYVESGHFAQARAQLDYAHSRFRLKLLPVAEAYAPGVAKRTDLLFQRLREAVGLRTLDITVLLGELQELEERLLGNTLGPWHALQVQVELLLLGIPRSVFFILAAVLSFFPLYLVRITFGGRNVYWNLLGLGFFFLFLPILAEGLSYMGSILAEYGGLPALGALANLSVAQSLLAYWGWGLSVFLVVALAGAGLRGIAAQFGLLREREPEASRRETTPTLTSETIVEWDEEF
;
A
#
# COMPACT_ATOMS: atom_id res chain seq x y z
N MET A 1 32.85 20.80 27.03
CA MET A 1 32.90 19.49 27.72
C MET A 1 31.46 19.01 27.94
N ARG A 2 31.23 17.69 27.96
CA ARG A 2 29.94 16.96 27.93
C ARG A 2 29.46 16.50 26.53
N ARG A 3 30.27 15.63 25.92
CA ARG A 3 29.79 14.49 25.11
C ARG A 3 29.75 13.29 26.04
N GLY A 4 28.64 12.57 26.09
CA GLY A 4 28.56 11.28 26.78
C GLY A 4 27.24 11.05 27.49
N LEU A 5 26.18 10.75 26.73
CA LEU A 5 25.06 9.88 27.15
C LEU A 5 24.09 9.67 25.97
N VAL A 6 24.53 8.98 24.92
CA VAL A 6 23.61 8.47 23.86
C VAL A 6 23.85 6.98 23.53
N LEU A 7 24.91 6.36 24.04
CA LEU A 7 25.07 4.90 24.03
C LEU A 7 24.64 4.36 25.41
N PRO A 8 23.35 4.08 25.62
CA PRO A 8 22.96 2.67 25.69
C PRO A 8 21.56 2.36 25.13
N PHE A 9 20.86 3.30 24.48
CA PHE A 9 19.48 3.08 24.06
C PHE A 9 19.35 2.33 22.71
N ALA A 10 20.35 2.41 21.84
CA ALA A 10 20.37 1.70 20.56
C ALA A 10 20.69 0.20 20.68
N LEU A 11 21.35 -0.23 21.77
CA LEU A 11 21.75 -1.62 21.99
C LEU A 11 20.67 -2.44 22.72
N VAL A 12 19.81 -1.78 23.51
CA VAL A 12 18.67 -2.42 24.18
C VAL A 12 17.49 -2.60 23.22
N LEU A 13 17.34 -1.75 22.20
CA LEU A 13 16.26 -1.88 21.21
C LEU A 13 16.49 -3.04 20.22
N SER A 14 17.74 -3.39 19.88
CA SER A 14 18.04 -4.56 19.04
C SER A 14 17.85 -5.89 19.77
N LEU A 15 18.09 -5.92 21.09
CA LEU A 15 17.96 -7.13 21.91
C LEU A 15 16.50 -7.59 22.10
N ALA A 16 15.54 -6.67 22.13
CA ALA A 16 14.12 -7.00 22.32
C ALA A 16 13.47 -7.61 21.06
N LEU A 17 13.91 -7.20 19.86
CA LEU A 17 13.40 -7.73 18.58
C LEU A 17 13.89 -9.14 18.28
N ALA A 18 15.14 -9.47 18.62
CA ALA A 18 15.71 -10.78 18.32
C ALA A 18 15.17 -11.90 19.22
N ALA A 19 14.96 -11.63 20.52
CA ALA A 19 14.35 -12.59 21.43
C ALA A 19 12.92 -12.94 20.98
N GLY A 20 12.11 -11.92 20.69
CA GLY A 20 10.74 -12.09 20.20
C GLY A 20 10.67 -12.88 18.88
N LEU A 21 11.60 -12.67 17.95
CA LEU A 21 11.64 -13.42 16.69
C LEU A 21 11.99 -14.91 16.90
N THR A 22 12.90 -15.22 17.83
CA THR A 22 13.24 -16.62 18.13
C THR A 22 12.10 -17.38 18.81
N GLU A 23 11.40 -16.74 19.75
CA GLU A 23 10.21 -17.31 20.41
C GLU A 23 9.06 -17.51 19.42
N LEU A 24 8.82 -16.52 18.55
CA LEU A 24 7.86 -16.61 17.47
C LEU A 24 8.15 -17.82 16.58
N TYR A 25 9.40 -17.99 16.15
CA TYR A 25 9.79 -19.13 15.31
C TYR A 25 9.55 -20.46 16.02
N ASP A 26 9.99 -20.62 17.27
CA ASP A 26 9.86 -21.87 18.01
C ASP A 26 8.37 -22.22 18.25
N GLY A 27 7.55 -21.22 18.59
CA GLY A 27 6.10 -21.38 18.74
C GLY A 27 5.39 -21.72 17.43
N LEU A 28 5.79 -21.07 16.33
CA LEU A 28 5.22 -21.29 15.02
C LEU A 28 5.59 -22.68 14.48
N GLU A 29 6.85 -23.11 14.59
CA GLU A 29 7.26 -24.44 14.15
C GLU A 29 6.57 -25.55 14.96
N ALA A 30 6.38 -25.33 16.27
CA ALA A 30 5.61 -26.26 17.12
C ALA A 30 4.14 -26.34 16.70
N ALA A 31 3.52 -25.24 16.29
CA ALA A 31 2.15 -25.22 15.76
C ALA A 31 2.08 -25.89 14.38
N LEU A 32 2.94 -25.50 13.43
CA LEU A 32 2.93 -26.03 12.07
C LEU A 32 3.25 -27.53 12.02
N GLY A 33 4.08 -28.04 12.93
CA GLY A 33 4.36 -29.49 13.05
C GLY A 33 3.15 -30.34 13.47
N GLN A 34 2.08 -29.73 13.98
CA GLN A 34 0.83 -30.40 14.35
C GLN A 34 -0.22 -30.41 13.23
N VAL A 35 0.05 -29.73 12.11
CA VAL A 35 -0.87 -29.65 10.97
C VAL A 35 -0.80 -30.97 10.19
N ARG A 36 -1.84 -31.79 10.33
CA ARG A 36 -1.95 -33.13 9.76
C ARG A 36 -3.33 -33.36 9.15
N LEU A 37 -3.39 -33.85 7.91
CA LEU A 37 -4.66 -34.03 7.20
C LEU A 37 -5.53 -35.15 7.77
N GLU A 38 -4.93 -36.08 8.51
CA GLU A 38 -5.64 -37.19 9.17
C GLU A 38 -6.61 -36.69 10.24
N ASN A 39 -6.31 -35.54 10.86
CA ASN A 39 -7.16 -34.92 11.88
C ASN A 39 -7.40 -33.43 11.56
N PRO A 40 -8.43 -33.11 10.74
CA PRO A 40 -8.66 -31.75 10.27
C PRO A 40 -8.98 -30.76 11.40
N ALA A 41 -9.63 -31.22 12.49
CA ALA A 41 -9.91 -30.38 13.64
C ALA A 41 -8.62 -29.94 14.35
N GLN A 42 -7.69 -30.89 14.55
CA GLN A 42 -6.38 -30.59 15.11
C GLN A 42 -5.56 -29.68 14.18
N ALA A 43 -5.60 -29.92 12.87
CA ALA A 43 -4.92 -29.09 11.88
C ALA A 43 -5.42 -27.64 11.90
N VAL A 44 -6.73 -27.42 11.93
CA VAL A 44 -7.31 -26.06 12.00
C VAL A 44 -6.96 -25.38 13.32
N ASN A 45 -6.97 -26.09 14.44
CA ASN A 45 -6.56 -25.53 15.74
C ASN A 45 -5.08 -25.13 15.74
N ALA A 46 -4.21 -25.95 15.15
CA ALA A 46 -2.80 -25.65 14.99
C ALA A 46 -2.57 -24.42 14.10
N LEU A 47 -3.31 -24.29 12.98
CA LEU A 47 -3.25 -23.11 12.11
C LEU A 47 -3.76 -21.84 12.83
N ASN A 48 -4.82 -21.93 13.62
CA ASN A 48 -5.33 -20.80 14.42
C ASN A 48 -4.29 -20.35 15.46
N ARG A 49 -3.60 -21.30 16.11
CA ARG A 49 -2.50 -20.99 17.03
C ARG A 49 -1.33 -20.31 16.31
N ALA A 50 -0.98 -20.75 15.10
CA ALA A 50 0.05 -20.08 14.30
C ALA A 50 -0.37 -18.65 13.92
N GLN A 51 -1.65 -18.44 13.58
CA GLN A 51 -2.19 -17.10 13.28
C GLN A 51 -2.18 -16.18 14.50
N SER A 52 -2.51 -16.68 15.69
CA SER A 52 -2.47 -15.85 16.91
C SER A 52 -1.05 -15.41 17.23
N LEU A 53 -0.07 -16.32 17.11
CA LEU A 53 1.35 -15.99 17.33
C LEU A 53 1.84 -14.92 16.35
N LEU A 54 1.46 -14.99 15.08
CA LEU A 54 1.85 -13.97 14.09
C LEU A 54 1.17 -12.61 14.30
N ARG A 55 0.03 -12.55 15.01
CA ARG A 55 -0.67 -11.28 15.29
C ARG A 55 -0.10 -10.51 16.48
N GLU A 56 0.73 -11.15 17.31
CA GLU A 56 1.42 -10.47 18.40
C GLU A 56 2.35 -9.39 17.84
N GLU A 57 2.30 -8.20 18.42
CA GLU A 57 3.00 -7.03 17.89
C GLU A 57 4.52 -7.12 18.12
N GLY A 58 5.30 -6.75 17.12
CA GLY A 58 6.74 -6.45 17.27
C GLY A 58 7.73 -7.55 16.86
N ALA A 59 7.30 -8.80 16.62
CA ALA A 59 8.23 -9.89 16.30
C ALA A 59 8.57 -10.03 14.80
N LEU A 60 7.68 -9.63 13.89
CA LEU A 60 7.87 -9.78 12.44
C LEU A 60 7.52 -8.47 11.70
N PRO A 61 8.27 -8.07 10.65
CA PRO A 61 7.90 -6.92 9.82
C PRO A 61 6.47 -7.03 9.25
N PRO A 62 5.69 -5.92 9.17
CA PRO A 62 4.27 -5.97 8.78
C PRO A 62 4.01 -6.68 7.45
N VAL A 63 4.84 -6.41 6.43
CA VAL A 63 4.71 -7.02 5.10
C VAL A 63 4.87 -8.55 5.15
N LEU A 64 5.87 -9.05 5.89
CA LEU A 64 6.10 -10.49 6.04
C LEU A 64 5.01 -11.15 6.89
N ARG A 65 4.53 -10.43 7.92
CA ARG A 65 3.42 -10.87 8.78
C ARG A 65 2.14 -11.05 7.98
N ASP A 66 1.77 -10.06 7.20
CA ASP A 66 0.53 -10.09 6.43
C ASP A 66 0.58 -11.17 5.33
N ALA A 67 1.73 -11.33 4.67
CA ALA A 67 1.96 -12.42 3.72
C ALA A 67 1.87 -13.81 4.38
N ALA A 68 2.42 -13.98 5.59
CA ALA A 68 2.35 -15.23 6.34
C ALA A 68 0.91 -15.53 6.79
N LEU A 69 0.17 -14.52 7.27
CA LEU A 69 -1.23 -14.65 7.65
C LEU A 69 -2.11 -15.07 6.47
N THR A 70 -1.92 -14.47 5.30
CA THR A 70 -2.62 -14.85 4.07
C THR A 70 -2.35 -16.31 3.69
N ASN A 71 -1.09 -16.75 3.70
CA ASN A 71 -0.76 -18.16 3.41
C ASN A 71 -1.34 -19.14 4.44
N LEU A 72 -1.46 -18.75 5.73
CA LEU A 72 -2.14 -19.57 6.74
C LEU A 72 -3.66 -19.64 6.53
N GLN A 73 -4.29 -18.57 6.05
CA GLN A 73 -5.71 -18.58 5.69
C GLN A 73 -5.97 -19.51 4.51
N GLU A 74 -5.12 -19.47 3.48
CA GLU A 74 -5.19 -20.39 2.34
C GLU A 74 -4.92 -21.84 2.77
N ALA A 75 -3.91 -22.08 3.63
CA ALA A 75 -3.64 -23.40 4.19
C ALA A 75 -4.88 -24.01 4.87
N ARG A 76 -5.66 -23.20 5.59
CA ARG A 76 -6.92 -23.66 6.21
C ARG A 76 -7.95 -24.09 5.16
N GLN A 77 -8.03 -23.41 4.02
CA GLN A 77 -8.89 -23.82 2.91
C GLN A 77 -8.42 -25.17 2.34
N PHE A 78 -7.11 -25.38 2.19
CA PHE A 78 -6.55 -26.64 1.69
C PHE A 78 -6.72 -27.81 2.66
N VAL A 79 -6.74 -27.58 3.98
CA VAL A 79 -7.15 -28.59 4.96
C VAL A 79 -8.60 -29.02 4.72
N ALA A 80 -9.50 -28.06 4.48
CA ALA A 80 -10.91 -28.37 4.19
C ALA A 80 -11.08 -29.13 2.86
N GLN A 81 -10.28 -28.78 1.85
CA GLN A 81 -10.25 -29.44 0.54
C GLN A 81 -9.46 -30.77 0.54
N LYS A 82 -8.80 -31.13 1.65
CA LYS A 82 -7.91 -32.29 1.77
C LYS A 82 -6.77 -32.34 0.74
N SER A 83 -6.28 -31.18 0.29
CA SER A 83 -5.15 -31.10 -0.64
C SER A 83 -3.82 -31.11 0.12
N ALA A 84 -3.12 -32.25 0.13
CA ALA A 84 -1.84 -32.39 0.83
C ALA A 84 -0.73 -31.52 0.23
N VAL A 85 -0.69 -31.45 -1.10
CA VAL A 85 0.39 -30.79 -1.84
C VAL A 85 0.28 -29.27 -1.70
N ASP A 86 -0.93 -28.72 -1.84
CA ASP A 86 -1.15 -27.28 -1.68
C ASP A 86 -0.96 -26.86 -0.23
N LEU A 87 -1.43 -27.67 0.73
CA LEU A 87 -1.18 -27.43 2.15
C LEU A 87 0.32 -27.38 2.45
N GLU A 88 1.09 -28.37 1.98
CA GLU A 88 2.53 -28.40 2.19
C GLU A 88 3.22 -27.18 1.59
N ALA A 89 2.85 -26.79 0.37
CA ALA A 89 3.40 -25.60 -0.28
C ALA A 89 3.15 -24.32 0.53
N ARG A 90 1.94 -24.12 1.07
CA ARG A 90 1.62 -22.95 1.90
C ARG A 90 2.35 -22.95 3.24
N LEU A 91 2.42 -24.10 3.91
CA LEU A 91 3.18 -24.23 5.16
C LEU A 91 4.67 -23.94 4.93
N LEU A 92 5.20 -24.36 3.78
CA LEU A 92 6.58 -24.09 3.40
C LEU A 92 6.83 -22.60 3.18
N LEU A 93 5.93 -21.89 2.50
CA LEU A 93 6.02 -20.45 2.31
C LEU A 93 6.00 -19.70 3.64
N VAL A 94 5.10 -20.06 4.57
CA VAL A 94 5.06 -19.46 5.91
C VAL A 94 6.40 -19.62 6.63
N ARG A 95 6.98 -20.82 6.61
CA ARG A 95 8.31 -21.08 7.22
C ARG A 95 9.41 -20.22 6.60
N HIS A 96 9.41 -20.04 5.28
CA HIS A 96 10.44 -19.26 4.59
C HIS A 96 10.26 -17.75 4.73
N LEU A 97 9.03 -17.25 4.90
CA LEU A 97 8.78 -15.85 5.26
C LEU A 97 9.34 -15.52 6.65
N VAL A 98 9.16 -16.41 7.63
CA VAL A 98 9.83 -16.28 8.94
C VAL A 98 11.34 -16.47 8.79
N GLY A 99 11.76 -17.40 7.94
CA GLY A 99 13.16 -17.61 7.57
C GLY A 99 13.85 -16.37 7.00
N LYS A 100 13.13 -15.55 6.22
CA LYS A 100 13.60 -14.26 5.71
C LYS A 100 13.87 -13.27 6.85
N ALA A 101 12.95 -13.14 7.80
CA ALA A 101 13.17 -12.29 8.97
C ALA A 101 14.36 -12.79 9.81
N LEU A 102 14.50 -14.11 9.99
CA LEU A 102 15.64 -14.72 10.68
C LEU A 102 16.96 -14.48 9.93
N TYR A 103 16.94 -14.50 8.61
CA TYR A 103 18.09 -14.21 7.76
C TYR A 103 18.56 -12.75 7.92
N ASP A 104 17.63 -11.80 7.84
CA ASP A 104 17.95 -10.38 7.99
C ASP A 104 18.45 -10.07 9.41
N ALA A 105 17.81 -10.64 10.44
CA ALA A 105 18.25 -10.51 11.83
C ALA A 105 19.63 -11.15 12.04
N PHE A 106 19.90 -12.33 11.46
CA PHE A 106 21.18 -13.01 11.57
C PHE A 106 22.35 -12.20 11.00
N LEU A 107 22.13 -11.48 9.89
CA LEU A 107 23.15 -10.63 9.28
C LEU A 107 23.49 -9.39 10.12
N GLN A 108 22.55 -8.94 10.96
CA GLN A 108 22.71 -7.75 11.82
C GLN A 108 23.17 -8.10 13.25
N ALA A 109 22.86 -9.30 13.74
CA ALA A 109 23.16 -9.74 15.09
C ALA A 109 24.66 -10.00 15.34
N GLN A 110 25.07 -9.96 16.62
CA GLN A 110 26.43 -10.23 17.07
C GLN A 110 26.45 -11.23 18.24
N GLY A 111 27.62 -11.80 18.55
CA GLY A 111 27.82 -12.62 19.76
C GLY A 111 27.01 -13.93 19.81
N GLU A 112 26.34 -14.18 20.94
CA GLU A 112 25.52 -15.37 21.19
C GLU A 112 24.16 -15.30 20.48
N GLU A 113 23.60 -14.12 20.29
CA GLU A 113 22.34 -13.88 19.58
C GLU A 113 22.44 -14.35 18.12
N LYS A 114 23.55 -14.01 17.45
CA LYS A 114 23.85 -14.50 16.10
C LYS A 114 23.86 -16.03 16.03
N ALA A 115 24.28 -16.71 17.11
CA ALA A 115 24.25 -18.17 17.19
C ALA A 115 22.82 -18.71 17.26
N ALA A 116 22.02 -18.13 18.15
CA ALA A 116 20.63 -18.52 18.38
C ALA A 116 19.76 -18.33 17.13
N LEU A 117 19.95 -17.22 16.42
CA LEU A 117 19.29 -16.93 15.14
C LEU A 117 19.78 -17.87 14.04
N GLY A 118 21.09 -18.13 13.95
CA GLY A 118 21.67 -19.01 12.94
C GLY A 118 21.13 -20.45 13.03
N GLN A 119 20.99 -21.00 14.24
CA GLN A 119 20.42 -22.34 14.43
C GLN A 119 18.98 -22.45 13.92
N ARG A 120 18.17 -21.40 14.15
CA ARG A 120 16.77 -21.35 13.73
C ARG A 120 16.64 -21.09 12.23
N LEU A 121 17.49 -20.22 11.68
CA LEU A 121 17.63 -20.03 10.23
C LEU A 121 17.96 -21.35 9.53
N ALA A 122 18.92 -22.11 10.06
CA ALA A 122 19.31 -23.41 9.50
C ALA A 122 18.13 -24.40 9.45
N ARG A 123 17.33 -24.44 10.52
CA ARG A 123 16.14 -25.30 10.61
C ARG A 123 15.00 -24.82 9.71
N ALA A 124 14.73 -23.51 9.68
CA ALA A 124 13.63 -22.92 8.92
C ALA A 124 13.78 -23.13 7.41
N THR A 125 15.02 -23.03 6.90
CA THR A 125 15.28 -22.98 5.46
C THR A 125 16.11 -24.17 4.95
N GLY A 126 16.46 -25.09 5.85
CA GLY A 126 17.26 -26.30 5.54
C GLY A 126 18.71 -26.02 5.16
N LEU A 127 19.34 -24.98 5.75
CA LEU A 127 20.77 -24.73 5.52
C LEU A 127 21.65 -25.70 6.30
N PRO A 128 22.80 -26.12 5.75
CA PRO A 128 23.77 -26.93 6.49
C PRO A 128 24.29 -26.19 7.73
N PRO A 129 24.30 -26.81 8.93
CA PRO A 129 24.74 -26.14 10.15
C PRO A 129 26.22 -25.71 10.09
N ALA A 130 27.05 -26.46 9.36
CA ALA A 130 28.45 -26.10 9.11
C ALA A 130 28.59 -24.77 8.33
N LEU A 131 27.74 -24.56 7.31
CA LEU A 131 27.74 -23.33 6.53
C LEU A 131 27.28 -22.13 7.37
N VAL A 132 26.27 -22.32 8.21
CA VAL A 132 25.81 -21.27 9.13
C VAL A 132 26.88 -20.94 10.19
N ALA A 133 27.61 -21.95 10.68
CA ALA A 133 28.75 -21.72 11.56
C ALA A 133 29.86 -20.92 10.87
N GLN A 134 30.16 -21.20 9.60
CA GLN A 134 31.12 -20.43 8.81
C GLN A 134 30.65 -18.98 8.57
N ALA A 135 29.38 -18.79 8.20
CA ALA A 135 28.78 -17.47 8.02
C ALA A 135 28.70 -16.67 9.34
N ARG A 136 28.63 -17.36 10.49
CA ARG A 136 28.68 -16.72 11.80
C ARG A 136 30.03 -16.05 12.04
N SER A 137 31.13 -16.71 11.70
CA SER A 137 32.50 -16.20 11.87
C SER A 137 32.93 -15.19 10.80
N ALA A 138 32.22 -15.12 9.67
CA ALA A 138 32.57 -14.22 8.56
C ALA A 138 32.03 -12.78 8.79
N PRO A 139 32.67 -11.77 8.18
CA PRO A 139 32.11 -10.43 8.03
C PRO A 139 30.71 -10.46 7.37
N PRO A 140 29.82 -9.48 7.64
CA PRO A 140 28.42 -9.53 7.21
C PRO A 140 28.24 -9.67 5.69
N GLU A 141 29.04 -8.97 4.88
CA GLU A 141 28.97 -9.07 3.41
C GLU A 141 29.51 -10.39 2.86
N GLU A 142 30.47 -11.02 3.54
CA GLU A 142 30.98 -12.33 3.16
C GLU A 142 30.02 -13.44 3.60
N ALA A 143 29.47 -13.32 4.81
CA ALA A 143 28.40 -14.17 5.33
C ALA A 143 27.18 -14.15 4.40
N ARG A 144 26.73 -12.96 3.98
CA ARG A 144 25.65 -12.79 2.99
C ARG A 144 25.95 -13.55 1.70
N ARG A 145 27.12 -13.33 1.10
CA ARG A 145 27.51 -14.00 -0.16
C ARG A 145 27.57 -15.51 -0.04
N LEU A 146 28.11 -16.04 1.07
CA LEU A 146 28.17 -17.49 1.33
C LEU A 146 26.76 -18.10 1.44
N LEU A 147 25.85 -17.44 2.16
CA LEU A 147 24.47 -17.90 2.32
C LEU A 147 23.69 -17.80 1.00
N GLU A 148 23.79 -16.69 0.28
CA GLU A 148 23.15 -16.47 -1.02
C GLU A 148 23.60 -17.52 -2.05
N ALA A 149 24.91 -17.79 -2.15
CA ALA A 149 25.43 -18.82 -3.04
C ALA A 149 24.83 -20.21 -2.74
N ARG A 150 24.63 -20.54 -1.45
CA ARG A 150 23.97 -21.80 -1.07
C ARG A 150 22.47 -21.80 -1.39
N TYR A 151 21.76 -20.70 -1.14
CA TYR A 151 20.34 -20.59 -1.50
C TYR A 151 20.11 -20.73 -3.00
N LEU A 152 20.95 -20.09 -3.82
CA LEU A 152 20.87 -20.21 -5.28
C LEU A 152 21.20 -21.62 -5.76
N GLN A 153 22.17 -22.29 -5.14
CA GLN A 153 22.43 -23.70 -5.44
C GLN A 153 21.20 -24.57 -5.12
N ALA A 154 20.62 -24.42 -3.92
CA ALA A 154 19.45 -25.19 -3.52
C ALA A 154 18.22 -24.88 -4.40
N MET A 155 18.07 -23.62 -4.83
CA MET A 155 17.02 -23.22 -5.77
C MET A 155 17.21 -23.87 -7.14
N ALA A 156 18.45 -23.94 -7.66
CA ALA A 156 18.74 -24.64 -8.89
C ALA A 156 18.47 -26.15 -8.79
N GLU A 157 18.76 -26.76 -7.63
CA GLU A 157 18.41 -28.16 -7.33
C GLU A 157 16.88 -28.36 -7.36
N ASP A 158 16.11 -27.49 -6.71
CA ASP A 158 14.64 -27.55 -6.68
C ASP A 158 14.00 -27.30 -8.06
N LEU A 159 14.51 -26.35 -8.85
CA LEU A 159 14.06 -26.12 -10.23
C LEU A 159 14.41 -27.30 -11.14
N GLY A 160 15.58 -27.92 -10.96
CA GLY A 160 15.95 -29.16 -11.65
C GLY A 160 15.01 -30.32 -11.31
N GLN A 161 14.61 -30.45 -10.04
CA GLN A 161 13.59 -31.43 -9.62
C GLN A 161 12.23 -31.15 -10.25
N ALA A 162 11.83 -29.88 -10.40
CA ALA A 162 10.58 -29.51 -11.06
C ALA A 162 10.58 -29.89 -12.55
N LEU A 163 11.72 -29.76 -13.24
CA LEU A 163 11.87 -30.20 -14.64
C LEU A 163 11.84 -31.72 -14.79
N ALA A 164 12.47 -32.43 -13.87
CA ALA A 164 12.54 -33.89 -13.85
C ALA A 164 11.29 -34.57 -13.24
N ALA A 165 10.35 -33.80 -12.71
CA ALA A 165 9.17 -34.32 -12.05
C ALA A 165 8.30 -35.15 -13.00
N GLN A 166 7.89 -36.33 -12.53
CA GLN A 166 7.05 -37.26 -13.28
C GLN A 166 5.55 -36.95 -13.12
N SER A 167 5.21 -36.10 -12.14
CA SER A 167 3.84 -35.70 -11.84
C SER A 167 3.73 -34.20 -11.61
N ARG A 168 2.57 -33.61 -11.95
CA ARG A 168 2.30 -32.17 -11.71
C ARG A 168 2.42 -31.76 -10.24
N PRO A 169 1.91 -32.53 -9.26
CA PRO A 169 2.05 -32.13 -7.86
C PRO A 169 3.51 -32.11 -7.38
N GLN A 170 4.32 -33.04 -7.86
CA GLN A 170 5.77 -33.05 -7.59
C GLN A 170 6.46 -31.82 -8.19
N ALA A 171 6.11 -31.45 -9.43
CA ALA A 171 6.64 -30.25 -10.08
C ALA A 171 6.23 -28.98 -9.32
N TYR A 172 4.98 -28.90 -8.90
CA TYR A 172 4.42 -27.77 -8.18
C TYR A 172 5.13 -27.56 -6.85
N LEU A 173 5.29 -28.63 -6.06
CA LEU A 173 5.93 -28.59 -4.76
C LEU A 173 7.42 -28.20 -4.89
N ALA A 174 8.14 -28.80 -5.85
CA ALA A 174 9.54 -28.45 -6.11
C ALA A 174 9.70 -26.97 -6.51
N LEU A 175 8.80 -26.46 -7.36
CA LEU A 175 8.79 -25.05 -7.75
C LEU A 175 8.42 -24.12 -6.58
N ALA A 176 7.50 -24.54 -5.72
CA ALA A 176 7.13 -23.78 -4.52
C ALA A 176 8.30 -23.69 -3.53
N ARG A 177 9.12 -24.75 -3.40
CA ARG A 177 10.38 -24.70 -2.64
C ARG A 177 11.36 -23.70 -3.22
N ALA A 178 11.56 -23.72 -4.54
CA ALA A 178 12.44 -22.77 -5.22
C ALA A 178 11.99 -21.32 -4.99
N TYR A 179 10.69 -21.05 -5.13
CA TYR A 179 10.10 -19.74 -4.86
C TYR A 179 10.29 -19.30 -3.41
N ALA A 180 10.04 -20.19 -2.45
CA ALA A 180 10.22 -19.90 -1.04
C ALA A 180 11.67 -19.57 -0.67
N ARG A 181 12.64 -20.24 -1.30
CA ARG A 181 14.07 -19.89 -1.15
C ARG A 181 14.40 -18.54 -1.77
N TYR A 182 13.79 -18.22 -2.91
CA TYR A 182 13.96 -16.91 -3.56
C TYR A 182 13.52 -15.77 -2.64
N LEU A 183 12.40 -15.89 -1.93
CA LEU A 183 11.91 -14.87 -0.99
C LEU A 183 12.93 -14.50 0.09
N ILE A 184 13.86 -15.39 0.44
CA ILE A 184 14.91 -15.12 1.44
C ILE A 184 15.97 -14.16 0.87
N VAL A 185 16.34 -14.37 -0.40
CA VAL A 185 17.45 -13.68 -1.07
C VAL A 185 16.99 -12.59 -2.05
N GLN A 186 15.68 -12.34 -2.15
CA GLN A 186 15.08 -11.40 -3.11
C GLN A 186 15.63 -9.98 -3.01
N ASP A 187 16.03 -9.55 -1.81
CA ASP A 187 16.58 -8.21 -1.56
C ASP A 187 18.09 -8.12 -1.83
N SER A 188 18.70 -9.16 -2.39
CA SER A 188 20.11 -9.11 -2.77
C SER A 188 20.31 -8.05 -3.86
N PRO A 189 21.30 -7.17 -3.73
CA PRO A 189 21.58 -6.12 -4.72
C PRO A 189 21.99 -6.70 -6.08
N GLN A 190 22.30 -7.99 -6.15
CA GLN A 190 22.71 -8.69 -7.38
C GLN A 190 21.57 -9.51 -8.00
N SER A 191 20.40 -9.56 -7.36
CA SER A 191 19.26 -10.31 -7.88
C SER A 191 18.76 -9.70 -9.19
N ARG A 192 18.63 -10.53 -10.22
CA ARG A 192 17.94 -10.22 -11.48
C ARG A 192 16.63 -10.97 -11.64
N LEU A 193 16.28 -11.79 -10.64
CA LEU A 193 15.07 -12.59 -10.62
C LEU A 193 13.91 -11.76 -10.10
N LYS A 194 12.69 -12.01 -10.60
CA LYS A 194 11.46 -11.39 -10.09
C LYS A 194 10.57 -12.45 -9.44
N ALA A 195 9.85 -12.07 -8.37
CA ALA A 195 8.86 -12.93 -7.74
C ALA A 195 7.78 -13.39 -8.73
N GLN A 196 7.40 -12.50 -9.66
CA GLN A 196 6.38 -12.74 -10.67
C GLN A 196 6.73 -13.92 -11.60
N ASP A 197 8.01 -14.13 -11.92
CA ASP A 197 8.46 -15.24 -12.77
C ASP A 197 8.13 -16.60 -12.11
N PHE A 198 8.36 -16.71 -10.80
CA PHE A 198 8.03 -17.91 -10.03
C PHE A 198 6.52 -18.11 -9.88
N VAL A 199 5.76 -17.03 -9.65
CA VAL A 199 4.30 -17.07 -9.55
C VAL A 199 3.67 -17.52 -10.87
N GLN A 200 4.16 -17.01 -12.00
CA GLN A 200 3.71 -17.41 -13.32
C GLN A 200 4.02 -18.89 -13.58
N ALA A 201 5.24 -19.34 -13.28
CA ALA A 201 5.59 -20.75 -13.42
C ALA A 201 4.71 -21.66 -12.54
N LEU A 202 4.41 -21.25 -11.29
CA LEU A 202 3.49 -21.99 -10.40
C LEU A 202 2.07 -22.05 -10.97
N ALA A 203 1.59 -20.94 -11.54
CA ALA A 203 0.28 -20.88 -12.19
C ALA A 203 0.20 -21.84 -13.39
N LEU A 204 1.23 -21.89 -14.23
CA LEU A 204 1.31 -22.83 -15.36
C LEU A 204 1.25 -24.29 -14.90
N VAL A 205 1.99 -24.64 -13.84
CA VAL A 205 1.96 -26.00 -13.27
C VAL A 205 0.56 -26.33 -12.73
N SER A 206 -0.06 -25.42 -11.98
CA SER A 206 -1.39 -25.63 -11.40
C SER A 206 -2.50 -25.78 -12.44
N THR A 207 -2.43 -25.00 -13.53
CA THR A 207 -3.41 -25.01 -14.63
C THR A 207 -3.16 -26.15 -15.62
N GLY A 208 -2.04 -26.88 -15.47
CA GLY A 208 -1.67 -27.98 -16.36
C GLY A 208 -1.14 -27.52 -17.73
N GLN A 209 -0.79 -26.24 -17.86
CA GLN A 209 -0.16 -25.68 -19.05
C GLN A 209 1.32 -26.09 -19.16
N PRO A 210 1.95 -25.97 -20.35
CA PRO A 210 3.37 -26.29 -20.52
C PRO A 210 4.27 -25.34 -19.71
N PHE A 211 4.74 -25.79 -18.55
CA PHE A 211 5.54 -24.99 -17.62
C PHE A 211 7.06 -25.16 -17.78
N ARG A 212 7.53 -26.23 -18.45
CA ARG A 212 8.96 -26.59 -18.51
C ARG A 212 9.86 -25.51 -19.14
N PRO A 213 9.47 -24.82 -20.24
CA PRO A 213 10.29 -23.75 -20.80
C PRO A 213 10.52 -22.61 -19.79
N GLU A 214 9.48 -22.25 -19.05
CA GLU A 214 9.54 -21.20 -18.03
C GLU A 214 10.46 -21.57 -16.88
N VAL A 215 10.36 -22.81 -16.39
CA VAL A 215 11.25 -23.33 -15.34
C VAL A 215 12.70 -23.45 -15.84
N GLN A 216 12.93 -23.79 -17.11
CA GLN A 216 14.28 -23.78 -17.70
C GLN A 216 14.88 -22.37 -17.76
N ARG A 217 14.07 -21.37 -18.13
CA ARG A 217 14.48 -19.96 -18.12
C ARG A 217 14.89 -19.51 -16.72
N LEU A 218 14.05 -19.79 -15.73
CA LEU A 218 14.33 -19.52 -14.31
C LEU A 218 15.63 -20.20 -13.85
N LEU A 219 15.82 -21.47 -14.19
CA LEU A 219 17.03 -22.22 -13.84
C LEU A 219 18.28 -21.56 -14.44
N GLY A 220 18.23 -21.14 -15.70
CA GLY A 220 19.33 -20.43 -16.35
C GLY A 220 19.68 -19.12 -15.65
N GLN A 221 18.67 -18.34 -15.25
CA GLN A 221 18.87 -17.08 -14.52
C GLN A 221 19.47 -17.29 -13.13
N VAL A 222 18.99 -18.29 -12.39
CA VAL A 222 19.54 -18.67 -11.07
C VAL A 222 21.01 -19.10 -11.18
N GLN A 223 21.33 -19.88 -12.21
CA GLN A 223 22.71 -20.33 -12.45
C GLN A 223 23.63 -19.16 -12.86
N ALA A 224 23.16 -18.26 -13.72
CA ALA A 224 23.91 -17.07 -14.11
C ALA A 224 24.22 -16.18 -12.91
N TRP A 225 23.21 -15.92 -12.06
CA TRP A 225 23.40 -15.13 -10.84
C TRP A 225 24.41 -15.81 -9.89
N ARG A 226 24.32 -17.12 -9.69
CA ARG A 226 25.30 -17.86 -8.88
C ARG A 226 26.72 -17.75 -9.44
N GLN A 227 26.90 -17.80 -10.76
CA GLN A 227 28.23 -17.66 -11.38
C GLN A 227 28.81 -16.25 -11.17
N ASP A 228 27.98 -15.21 -11.29
CA ASP A 228 28.38 -13.83 -11.04
C ASP A 228 28.83 -13.64 -9.57
N LEU A 229 28.09 -14.24 -8.62
CA LEU A 229 28.45 -14.22 -7.19
C LEU A 229 29.78 -14.91 -6.90
N LEU A 230 30.04 -16.06 -7.53
CA LEU A 230 31.29 -16.81 -7.35
C LEU A 230 32.49 -16.07 -7.96
N ARG A 231 32.33 -15.39 -9.10
CA ARG A 231 33.39 -14.56 -9.69
C ARG A 231 33.85 -13.44 -8.77
N LEU A 232 32.89 -12.78 -8.11
CA LEU A 232 33.18 -11.72 -7.14
C LEU A 232 33.89 -12.22 -5.86
N GLN A 233 33.85 -13.52 -5.56
CA GLN A 233 34.65 -14.11 -4.48
C GLN A 233 36.11 -14.29 -4.88
N THR A 234 36.39 -14.64 -6.14
CA THR A 234 37.76 -14.81 -6.66
C THR A 234 38.53 -13.50 -6.81
N ASP A 235 37.88 -12.39 -7.16
CA ASP A 235 38.54 -11.08 -7.32
C ASP A 235 38.93 -10.40 -6.00
N GLN A 236 38.43 -10.89 -4.85
CA GLN A 236 38.75 -10.39 -3.52
C GLN A 236 39.90 -11.15 -2.82
N ALA A 237 40.49 -12.16 -3.47
CA ALA A 237 41.72 -12.77 -2.96
C ALA A 237 42.91 -11.81 -3.19
N PRO A 238 43.75 -11.51 -2.17
CA PRO A 238 44.92 -10.66 -2.36
C PRO A 238 45.95 -11.43 -3.20
N SER A 239 46.07 -11.10 -4.48
CA SER A 239 47.21 -11.52 -5.29
C SER A 239 48.44 -10.66 -4.96
N PRO A 240 49.66 -11.23 -4.93
CA PRO A 240 50.85 -10.54 -4.43
C PRO A 240 51.24 -9.38 -5.35
N THR A 241 51.63 -8.26 -4.75
CA THR A 241 52.13 -7.06 -5.44
C THR A 241 53.35 -7.39 -6.30
N GLU A 242 53.19 -7.38 -7.62
CA GLU A 242 54.32 -7.32 -8.56
C GLU A 242 54.65 -5.85 -8.85
N ALA A 243 55.91 -5.51 -8.65
CA ALA A 243 56.43 -4.14 -8.63
C ALA A 243 56.44 -3.49 -10.02
N ALA A 244 55.99 -2.23 -10.08
CA ALA A 244 56.15 -1.38 -11.27
C ALA A 244 57.61 -0.90 -11.43
N PRO A 245 58.20 -0.90 -12.64
CA PRO A 245 59.45 -0.20 -12.93
C PRO A 245 59.24 1.28 -13.34
N PRO A 246 60.27 2.14 -13.19
CA PRO A 246 60.16 3.61 -13.23
C PRO A 246 60.23 4.21 -14.66
N PRO A 247 59.90 5.52 -14.85
CA PRO A 247 59.79 6.14 -16.16
C PRO A 247 61.12 6.75 -16.65
N THR A 248 61.34 6.75 -17.97
CA THR A 248 62.48 7.40 -18.64
C THR A 248 61.94 8.22 -19.85
N PRO A 249 62.55 9.38 -20.20
CA PRO A 249 61.87 10.49 -20.87
C PRO A 249 61.78 10.42 -22.40
N ALA A 250 60.85 11.20 -22.94
CA ALA A 250 60.55 11.39 -24.36
C ALA A 250 61.62 12.14 -25.15
N PRO A 251 61.63 11.94 -26.48
CA PRO A 251 61.80 13.04 -27.43
C PRO A 251 60.64 13.18 -28.43
N ALA A 252 60.37 14.43 -28.80
CA ALA A 252 59.46 14.89 -29.86
C ALA A 252 60.09 14.68 -31.27
N SER A 253 59.44 14.71 -32.44
CA SER A 253 58.25 15.41 -32.92
C SER A 253 57.70 14.79 -34.24
N GLN A 254 56.35 14.76 -34.36
CA GLN A 254 55.49 15.03 -35.54
C GLN A 254 55.39 14.05 -36.74
N PRO A 255 54.31 14.12 -37.57
CA PRO A 255 52.91 14.49 -37.29
C PRO A 255 51.88 13.57 -38.01
N GLN A 256 50.74 13.22 -37.40
CA GLN A 256 49.44 13.09 -38.10
C GLN A 256 48.30 12.62 -37.19
N ALA A 257 47.10 13.00 -37.61
CA ALA A 257 45.77 12.57 -37.21
C ALA A 257 45.06 13.38 -36.09
N SER A 258 44.08 14.12 -36.59
CA SER A 258 43.04 14.91 -35.96
C SER A 258 42.32 14.21 -34.77
N PRO A 259 41.71 14.99 -33.86
CA PRO A 259 41.15 14.47 -32.61
C PRO A 259 39.89 13.63 -32.85
N PRO A 260 39.67 12.52 -32.12
CA PRO A 260 38.32 11.98 -31.96
C PRO A 260 37.52 12.96 -31.10
N ARG A 261 36.55 13.59 -31.77
CA ARG A 261 35.45 14.36 -31.19
C ARG A 261 34.74 13.51 -30.11
N PRO A 262 34.28 14.11 -28.99
CA PRO A 262 33.50 13.40 -27.98
C PRO A 262 32.35 12.65 -28.65
N GLY A 263 32.26 11.36 -28.35
CA GLY A 263 31.26 10.45 -28.89
C GLY A 263 29.87 11.03 -28.72
N SER A 264 29.32 11.48 -29.84
CA SER A 264 27.91 11.72 -30.02
C SER A 264 27.16 10.42 -29.71
N VAL A 265 26.42 10.39 -28.61
CA VAL A 265 25.38 9.39 -28.28
C VAL A 265 24.15 9.56 -29.20
N GLY A 266 24.34 10.07 -30.42
CA GLY A 266 23.27 10.53 -31.31
C GLY A 266 23.25 9.85 -32.68
N ALA A 267 24.03 8.78 -32.89
CA ALA A 267 24.10 8.12 -34.19
C ALA A 267 23.81 6.60 -34.06
N LEU A 268 22.60 6.27 -33.58
CA LEU A 268 21.99 4.94 -33.77
C LEU A 268 20.47 4.99 -34.04
N PHE A 269 19.91 6.15 -34.38
CA PHE A 269 18.47 6.28 -34.67
C PHE A 269 18.23 6.77 -36.11
N THR A 270 18.69 5.98 -37.06
CA THR A 270 18.21 5.98 -38.46
C THR A 270 17.79 4.57 -38.84
N GLY A 271 16.97 3.97 -37.98
CA GLY A 271 16.23 2.74 -38.22
C GLY A 271 14.82 2.96 -37.67
N GLY A 272 13.82 2.35 -38.29
CA GLY A 272 12.44 2.40 -37.82
C GLY A 272 12.28 1.93 -36.37
N LEU A 273 11.04 1.93 -35.87
CA LEU A 273 10.77 1.43 -34.53
C LEU A 273 11.25 -0.05 -34.45
N PRO A 274 11.80 -0.50 -33.31
CA PRO A 274 12.19 -1.90 -33.15
C PRO A 274 11.01 -2.82 -33.47
N GLU A 275 11.23 -3.91 -34.23
CA GLU A 275 10.14 -4.80 -34.72
C GLU A 275 9.20 -5.27 -33.59
N GLY A 276 9.75 -5.60 -32.41
CA GLY A 276 8.93 -5.99 -31.26
C GLY A 276 8.05 -4.88 -30.68
N LEU A 277 8.51 -3.62 -30.73
CA LEU A 277 7.73 -2.47 -30.29
C LEU A 277 6.64 -2.12 -31.33
N GLU A 278 6.95 -2.23 -32.63
CA GLU A 278 5.95 -2.08 -33.69
C GLU A 278 4.81 -3.10 -33.57
N GLU A 279 5.15 -4.36 -33.29
CA GLU A 279 4.18 -5.43 -33.08
C GLU A 279 3.28 -5.13 -31.86
N GLU A 280 3.84 -4.74 -30.72
CA GLU A 280 3.07 -4.37 -29.53
C GLU A 280 2.13 -3.17 -29.78
N LEU A 281 2.63 -2.11 -30.42
CA LEU A 281 1.84 -0.93 -30.76
C LEU A 281 0.71 -1.26 -31.75
N SER A 282 0.90 -2.28 -32.60
CA SER A 282 -0.12 -2.71 -33.55
C SER A 282 -1.40 -3.18 -32.86
N PHE A 283 -1.30 -3.79 -31.67
CA PHE A 283 -2.43 -4.28 -30.88
C PHE A 283 -3.22 -3.18 -30.15
N LEU A 284 -2.66 -1.97 -30.00
CA LEU A 284 -3.35 -0.87 -29.34
C LEU A 284 -4.48 -0.30 -30.20
N ALA A 285 -5.61 0.06 -29.59
CA ALA A 285 -6.75 0.69 -30.27
C ALA A 285 -6.55 2.21 -30.48
N LEU A 286 -5.40 2.60 -31.03
CA LEU A 286 -5.00 3.98 -31.27
C LEU A 286 -4.92 4.30 -32.76
N GLU A 287 -5.04 5.58 -33.12
CA GLU A 287 -4.81 6.06 -34.48
C GLU A 287 -3.35 5.79 -34.92
N PRO A 288 -3.10 5.49 -36.21
CA PRO A 288 -1.76 5.17 -36.70
C PRO A 288 -0.71 6.24 -36.39
N GLU A 289 -1.05 7.52 -36.57
CA GLU A 289 -0.16 8.65 -36.27
C GLU A 289 0.17 8.77 -34.78
N THR A 290 -0.76 8.35 -33.93
CA THR A 290 -0.58 8.35 -32.47
C THR A 290 0.29 7.17 -32.02
N LYS A 291 0.18 6.00 -32.68
CA LYS A 291 1.07 4.86 -32.47
C LYS A 291 2.52 5.19 -32.80
N THR A 292 2.77 5.88 -33.92
CA THR A 292 4.13 6.31 -34.28
C THR A 292 4.72 7.26 -33.25
N ARG A 293 3.96 8.30 -32.84
CA ARG A 293 4.40 9.25 -31.80
C ARG A 293 4.65 8.56 -30.46
N LEU A 294 3.80 7.61 -30.08
CA LEU A 294 3.98 6.80 -28.87
C LEU A 294 5.26 5.97 -28.93
N GLY A 295 5.50 5.29 -30.05
CA GLY A 295 6.72 4.50 -30.28
C GLY A 295 7.99 5.35 -30.21
N GLU A 296 7.99 6.53 -30.85
CA GLU A 296 9.10 7.48 -30.80
C GLU A 296 9.36 7.98 -29.37
N ALA A 297 8.30 8.28 -28.61
CA ALA A 297 8.42 8.71 -27.22
C ALA A 297 8.96 7.61 -26.30
N LEU A 298 8.52 6.36 -26.49
CA LEU A 298 9.05 5.20 -25.75
C LEU A 298 10.52 4.96 -26.08
N GLN A 299 10.89 5.02 -27.36
CA GLN A 299 12.27 4.86 -27.81
C GLN A 299 13.18 5.98 -27.28
N ALA A 300 12.70 7.22 -27.26
CA ALA A 300 13.45 8.37 -26.74
C ALA A 300 13.79 8.23 -25.24
N LEU A 301 12.94 7.55 -24.47
CA LEU A 301 13.18 7.25 -23.06
C LEU A 301 13.87 5.90 -22.83
N GLY A 302 14.17 5.15 -23.89
CA GLY A 302 14.87 3.87 -23.82
C GLY A 302 13.99 2.68 -23.42
N TYR A 303 12.67 2.77 -23.58
CA TYR A 303 11.76 1.64 -23.36
C TYR A 303 11.66 0.78 -24.62
N GLY A 304 11.90 -0.53 -24.45
CA GLY A 304 11.79 -1.52 -25.54
C GLY A 304 10.41 -2.14 -25.68
N SER A 305 9.52 -1.92 -24.71
CA SER A 305 8.16 -2.47 -24.65
C SER A 305 7.22 -1.48 -23.95
N VAL A 306 5.95 -1.50 -24.34
CA VAL A 306 4.87 -0.76 -23.67
C VAL A 306 4.67 -1.28 -22.24
N LEU A 307 4.89 -2.58 -22.01
CA LEU A 307 4.76 -3.20 -20.69
C LEU A 307 5.83 -2.71 -19.70
N ASP A 308 7.06 -2.50 -20.17
CA ASP A 308 8.15 -1.95 -19.35
C ASP A 308 7.85 -0.52 -18.90
N TRP A 309 7.16 0.26 -19.75
CA TRP A 309 6.70 1.60 -19.41
C TRP A 309 5.52 1.56 -18.43
N LEU A 310 4.56 0.65 -18.60
CA LEU A 310 3.46 0.47 -17.65
C LEU A 310 3.93 0.05 -16.25
N ALA A 311 5.04 -0.70 -16.14
CA ALA A 311 5.65 -1.00 -14.84
C ALA A 311 6.12 0.26 -14.09
N VAL A 312 6.38 1.37 -14.80
CA VAL A 312 6.66 2.67 -14.17
C VAL A 312 5.37 3.33 -13.67
N ALA A 313 4.25 3.15 -14.36
CA ALA A 313 2.95 3.59 -13.87
C ALA A 313 2.60 2.86 -12.56
N ASP A 314 2.90 1.56 -12.46
CA ASP A 314 2.78 0.79 -11.22
C ASP A 314 3.64 1.37 -10.08
N GLU A 315 4.89 1.78 -10.37
CA GLU A 315 5.78 2.42 -9.39
C GLU A 315 5.16 3.72 -8.83
N VAL A 316 4.60 4.56 -9.71
CA VAL A 316 3.91 5.80 -9.31
C VAL A 316 2.64 5.51 -8.52
N ARG A 317 1.83 4.53 -8.94
CA ARG A 317 0.64 4.09 -8.19
C ARG A 317 1.01 3.58 -6.80
N GLY A 318 2.11 2.83 -6.67
CA GLY A 318 2.64 2.36 -5.39
C GLY A 318 3.04 3.51 -4.46
N ALA A 319 3.75 4.52 -4.98
CA ALA A 319 4.11 5.71 -4.21
C ALA A 319 2.88 6.52 -3.75
N LEU A 320 1.87 6.65 -4.62
CA LEU A 320 0.59 7.29 -4.26
C LEU A 320 -0.19 6.50 -3.20
N ALA A 321 -0.20 5.17 -3.27
CA ALA A 321 -0.81 4.33 -2.24
C ALA A 321 -0.13 4.53 -0.88
N LEU A 322 1.20 4.64 -0.84
CA LEU A 322 1.93 4.99 0.39
C LEU A 322 1.57 6.39 0.87
N ALA A 323 1.48 7.38 -0.03
CA ALA A 323 1.04 8.73 0.33
C ALA A 323 -0.37 8.70 0.97
N GLN A 324 -1.29 7.90 0.43
CA GLN A 324 -2.64 7.75 0.95
C GLN A 324 -2.65 7.19 2.37
N LEU A 325 -1.86 6.16 2.66
CA LEU A 325 -1.71 5.59 4.01
C LEU A 325 -1.12 6.60 5.00
N TYR A 326 -0.16 7.41 4.56
CA TYR A 326 0.39 8.48 5.40
C TYR A 326 -0.62 9.58 5.68
N VAL A 327 -1.48 9.94 4.71
CA VAL A 327 -2.59 10.88 4.93
C VAL A 327 -3.59 10.30 5.92
N GLU A 328 -3.99 9.04 5.75
CA GLU A 328 -4.94 8.36 6.64
C GLU A 328 -4.43 8.33 8.09
N SER A 329 -3.13 8.08 8.29
CA SER A 329 -2.50 8.06 9.61
C SER A 329 -2.10 9.44 10.16
N GLY A 330 -2.37 10.54 9.43
CA GLY A 330 -2.07 11.91 9.85
C GLY A 330 -0.59 12.32 9.71
N HIS A 331 0.24 11.54 9.03
CA HIS A 331 1.66 11.81 8.78
C HIS A 331 1.86 12.65 7.50
N PHE A 332 1.34 13.87 7.49
CA PHE A 332 1.29 14.73 6.29
C PHE A 332 2.66 15.05 5.67
N ALA A 333 3.73 15.14 6.47
CA ALA A 333 5.09 15.37 5.95
C ALA A 333 5.59 14.18 5.11
N GLN A 334 5.32 12.95 5.56
CA GLN A 334 5.69 11.73 4.84
C GLN A 334 4.81 11.55 3.60
N ALA A 335 3.52 11.88 3.70
CA ALA A 335 2.62 11.90 2.55
C ALA A 335 3.13 12.85 1.44
N ARG A 336 3.55 14.07 1.80
CA ARG A 336 4.12 15.03 0.85
C ARG A 336 5.40 14.52 0.21
N ALA A 337 6.30 13.91 0.97
CA ALA A 337 7.53 13.33 0.41
C ALA A 337 7.23 12.22 -0.62
N GLN A 338 6.21 11.39 -0.38
CA GLN A 338 5.78 10.37 -1.33
C GLN A 338 5.08 10.97 -2.56
N LEU A 339 4.28 12.03 -2.40
CA LEU A 339 3.71 12.78 -3.51
C LEU A 339 4.78 13.46 -4.38
N ASP A 340 5.81 14.03 -3.76
CA ASP A 340 6.95 14.62 -4.46
C ASP A 340 7.71 13.56 -5.26
N TYR A 341 7.96 12.39 -4.66
CA TYR A 341 8.58 11.25 -5.33
C TYR A 341 7.73 10.79 -6.52
N ALA A 342 6.44 10.54 -6.31
CA ALA A 342 5.50 10.12 -7.34
C ALA A 342 5.43 11.13 -8.51
N HIS A 343 5.33 12.42 -8.20
CA HIS A 343 5.31 13.48 -9.20
C HIS A 343 6.62 13.55 -10.00
N SER A 344 7.77 13.41 -9.33
CA SER A 344 9.07 13.40 -10.01
C SER A 344 9.19 12.24 -11.01
N ARG A 345 8.74 11.04 -10.61
CA ARG A 345 8.70 9.86 -11.48
C ARG A 345 7.72 10.03 -12.62
N PHE A 346 6.52 10.53 -12.33
CA PHE A 346 5.51 10.85 -13.33
C PHE A 346 6.07 11.81 -14.39
N ARG A 347 6.59 12.96 -13.97
CA ARG A 347 7.08 14.00 -14.87
C ARG A 347 8.27 13.55 -15.73
N LEU A 348 9.17 12.75 -15.16
CA LEU A 348 10.39 12.32 -15.88
C LEU A 348 10.16 11.12 -16.80
N LYS A 349 9.25 10.21 -16.45
CA LYS A 349 9.12 8.90 -17.13
C LYS A 349 7.76 8.66 -17.80
N LEU A 350 6.67 9.17 -17.22
CA LEU A 350 5.31 8.91 -17.71
C LEU A 350 4.80 10.06 -18.58
N LEU A 351 4.99 11.31 -18.14
CA LEU A 351 4.48 12.51 -18.82
C LEU A 351 4.91 12.61 -20.30
N PRO A 352 6.20 12.43 -20.68
CA PRO A 352 6.60 12.58 -22.08
C PRO A 352 5.95 11.57 -23.02
N VAL A 353 5.68 10.35 -22.52
CA VAL A 353 5.01 9.28 -23.27
C VAL A 353 3.49 9.51 -23.27
N ALA A 354 2.92 9.88 -22.13
CA ALA A 354 1.51 10.21 -21.98
C ALA A 354 1.07 11.37 -22.87
N GLU A 355 1.92 12.38 -23.06
CA GLU A 355 1.65 13.48 -23.99
C GLU A 355 1.57 13.05 -25.45
N ALA A 356 2.23 11.95 -25.84
CA ALA A 356 2.23 11.46 -27.22
C ALA A 356 0.86 10.92 -27.64
N TYR A 357 0.09 10.34 -26.71
CA TYR A 357 -1.22 9.73 -27.02
C TYR A 357 -2.42 10.37 -26.32
N ALA A 358 -2.25 10.98 -25.15
CA ALA A 358 -3.33 11.60 -24.37
C ALA A 358 -2.90 12.95 -23.74
N PRO A 359 -2.54 13.96 -24.55
CA PRO A 359 -1.96 15.22 -24.06
C PRO A 359 -2.87 16.01 -23.11
N GLY A 360 -4.18 15.96 -23.31
CA GLY A 360 -5.14 16.64 -22.44
C GLY A 360 -5.18 16.04 -21.03
N VAL A 361 -5.20 14.71 -20.93
CA VAL A 361 -5.20 13.99 -19.64
C VAL A 361 -3.84 14.15 -18.99
N ALA A 362 -2.74 13.95 -19.73
CA ALA A 362 -1.38 14.06 -19.22
C ALA A 362 -1.10 15.42 -18.54
N LYS A 363 -1.49 16.53 -19.19
CA LYS A 363 -1.35 17.88 -18.63
C LYS A 363 -2.26 18.12 -17.42
N ARG A 364 -3.49 17.58 -17.45
CA ARG A 364 -4.41 17.67 -16.32
C ARG A 364 -3.89 16.90 -15.11
N THR A 365 -3.34 15.71 -15.32
CA THR A 365 -2.69 14.90 -14.28
C THR A 365 -1.49 15.61 -13.69
N ASP A 366 -0.61 16.22 -14.51
CA ASP A 366 0.52 17.02 -14.03
C ASP A 366 0.06 18.23 -13.20
N LEU A 367 -0.96 18.96 -13.67
CA LEU A 367 -1.56 20.06 -12.93
C LEU A 367 -2.14 19.61 -11.58
N LEU A 368 -2.81 18.45 -11.56
CA LEU A 368 -3.38 17.87 -10.34
C LEU A 368 -2.27 17.51 -9.34
N PHE A 369 -1.18 16.87 -9.80
CA PHE A 369 0.01 16.63 -8.97
C PHE A 369 0.56 17.93 -8.37
N GLN A 370 0.75 18.97 -9.18
CA GLN A 370 1.26 20.26 -8.71
C GLN A 370 0.35 20.85 -7.62
N ARG A 371 -0.96 20.84 -7.85
CA ARG A 371 -1.94 21.36 -6.89
C ARG A 371 -1.98 20.55 -5.59
N LEU A 372 -1.93 19.22 -5.64
CA LEU A 372 -1.96 18.38 -4.43
C LEU A 372 -0.73 18.59 -3.54
N ARG A 373 0.44 18.80 -4.14
CA ARG A 373 1.70 19.03 -3.40
C ARG A 373 1.65 20.32 -2.58
N GLU A 374 0.99 21.34 -3.12
CA GLU A 374 0.83 22.66 -2.49
C GLU A 374 -0.46 22.78 -1.65
N ALA A 375 -1.36 21.80 -1.75
CA ALA A 375 -2.64 21.82 -1.09
C ALA A 375 -2.51 21.68 0.43
N VAL A 376 -3.46 22.31 1.11
CA VAL A 376 -3.60 22.32 2.57
C VAL A 376 -4.79 21.46 2.94
N GLY A 377 -4.65 20.63 3.98
CA GLY A 377 -5.70 19.69 4.35
C GLY A 377 -5.92 18.62 3.28
N LEU A 378 -4.82 17.99 2.89
CA LEU A 378 -4.79 16.84 1.99
C LEU A 378 -5.62 15.69 2.59
N ARG A 379 -6.53 15.12 1.79
CA ARG A 379 -7.39 13.99 2.15
C ARG A 379 -7.08 12.76 1.30
N THR A 380 -7.52 11.60 1.78
CA THR A 380 -7.39 10.33 1.05
C THR A 380 -8.16 10.34 -0.27
N LEU A 381 -9.29 11.06 -0.32
CA LEU A 381 -10.07 11.28 -1.54
C LEU A 381 -9.23 11.95 -2.65
N ASP A 382 -8.43 12.96 -2.31
CA ASP A 382 -7.64 13.75 -3.27
C ASP A 382 -6.65 12.84 -4.03
N ILE A 383 -6.00 11.95 -3.28
CA ILE A 383 -5.06 10.96 -3.83
C ILE A 383 -5.82 9.91 -4.65
N THR A 384 -7.03 9.55 -4.25
CA THR A 384 -7.90 8.62 -5.01
C THR A 384 -8.28 9.21 -6.37
N VAL A 385 -8.59 10.51 -6.45
CA VAL A 385 -8.86 11.19 -7.73
C VAL A 385 -7.63 11.18 -8.62
N LEU A 386 -6.44 11.42 -8.06
CA LEU A 386 -5.18 11.36 -8.79
C LEU A 386 -4.83 9.95 -9.28
N LEU A 387 -5.09 8.91 -8.48
CA LEU A 387 -4.98 7.52 -8.91
C LEU A 387 -5.94 7.21 -10.06
N GLY A 388 -7.16 7.77 -10.02
CA GLY A 388 -8.10 7.70 -11.12
C GLY A 388 -7.58 8.36 -12.41
N GLU A 389 -6.90 9.50 -12.31
CA GLU A 389 -6.29 10.16 -13.47
C GLU A 389 -5.16 9.32 -14.10
N LEU A 390 -4.34 8.64 -13.28
CA LEU A 390 -3.36 7.69 -13.78
C LEU A 390 -4.03 6.49 -14.47
N GLN A 391 -5.13 5.99 -13.91
CA GLN A 391 -5.92 4.95 -14.57
C GLN A 391 -6.53 5.45 -15.88
N GLU A 392 -7.04 6.68 -15.96
CA GLU A 392 -7.54 7.27 -17.21
C GLU A 392 -6.44 7.32 -18.28
N LEU A 393 -5.19 7.60 -17.92
CA LEU A 393 -4.06 7.52 -18.86
C LEU A 393 -3.88 6.10 -19.41
N GLU A 394 -3.97 5.07 -18.58
CA GLU A 394 -3.88 3.67 -19.02
C GLU A 394 -5.09 3.26 -19.89
N GLU A 395 -6.31 3.65 -19.50
CA GLU A 395 -7.51 3.39 -20.31
C GLU A 395 -7.41 4.05 -21.68
N ARG A 396 -6.90 5.29 -21.75
CA ARG A 396 -6.70 6.01 -23.01
C ARG A 396 -5.72 5.32 -23.93
N LEU A 397 -4.68 4.68 -23.38
CA LEU A 397 -3.73 3.87 -24.15
C LEU A 397 -4.44 2.67 -24.82
N LEU A 398 -5.39 2.06 -24.10
CA LEU A 398 -6.18 0.93 -24.56
C LEU A 398 -7.38 1.34 -25.45
N GLY A 399 -7.58 2.64 -25.71
CA GLY A 399 -8.71 3.17 -26.48
C GLY A 399 -10.01 3.31 -25.67
N ASN A 400 -9.94 3.16 -24.35
CA ASN A 400 -11.05 3.30 -23.41
C ASN A 400 -11.02 4.65 -22.67
N THR A 401 -12.02 4.86 -21.80
CA THR A 401 -12.07 6.00 -20.86
C THR A 401 -12.92 5.62 -19.64
N LEU A 402 -12.56 6.16 -18.47
CA LEU A 402 -13.38 6.16 -17.25
C LEU A 402 -14.63 7.04 -17.37
N GLY A 403 -14.73 7.81 -18.45
CA GLY A 403 -15.92 8.54 -18.84
C GLY A 403 -16.02 9.96 -18.26
N PRO A 404 -17.10 10.69 -18.62
CA PRO A 404 -17.26 12.10 -18.29
C PRO A 404 -17.43 12.37 -16.79
N TRP A 405 -17.93 11.38 -16.03
CA TRP A 405 -18.09 11.50 -14.58
C TRP A 405 -16.73 11.64 -13.88
N HIS A 406 -15.75 10.85 -14.28
CA HIS A 406 -14.39 10.97 -13.74
C HIS A 406 -13.77 12.34 -14.09
N ALA A 407 -13.94 12.80 -15.34
CA ALA A 407 -13.45 14.12 -15.75
C ALA A 407 -14.08 15.26 -14.92
N LEU A 408 -15.38 15.16 -14.60
CA LEU A 408 -16.06 16.10 -13.71
C LEU A 408 -15.47 16.07 -12.30
N GLN A 409 -15.21 14.88 -11.73
CA GLN A 409 -14.59 14.75 -10.41
C GLN A 409 -13.24 15.47 -10.37
N VAL A 410 -12.40 15.28 -11.38
CA VAL A 410 -11.08 15.91 -11.46
C VAL A 410 -11.19 17.43 -11.60
N GLN A 411 -12.15 17.92 -12.38
CA GLN A 411 -12.40 19.37 -12.49
C GLN A 411 -12.86 19.99 -11.17
N VAL A 412 -13.79 19.32 -10.48
CA VAL A 412 -14.27 19.74 -9.15
C VAL A 412 -13.11 19.73 -8.16
N GLU A 413 -12.27 18.70 -8.19
CA GLU A 413 -11.09 18.61 -7.34
C GLU A 413 -10.12 19.76 -7.62
N LEU A 414 -9.75 20.01 -8.88
CA LEU A 414 -8.87 21.14 -9.25
C LEU A 414 -9.43 22.51 -8.84
N LEU A 415 -10.75 22.68 -8.82
CA LEU A 415 -11.41 23.92 -8.42
C LEU A 415 -11.43 24.12 -6.90
N LEU A 416 -11.74 23.06 -6.15
CA LEU A 416 -12.00 23.15 -4.72
C LEU A 416 -10.77 22.82 -3.86
N LEU A 417 -9.82 22.04 -4.36
CA LEU A 417 -8.68 21.52 -3.59
C LEU A 417 -7.94 22.61 -2.80
N GLY A 418 -7.61 22.28 -1.54
CA GLY A 418 -6.89 23.15 -0.63
C GLY A 418 -7.78 24.18 0.08
N ILE A 419 -7.39 25.45 -0.01
CA ILE A 419 -8.04 26.56 0.71
C ILE A 419 -9.52 26.72 0.34
N PRO A 420 -9.94 26.69 -0.94
CA PRO A 420 -11.35 26.89 -1.29
C PRO A 420 -12.29 25.89 -0.62
N ARG A 421 -11.96 24.59 -0.65
CA ARG A 421 -12.69 23.53 0.05
C ARG A 421 -12.67 23.73 1.56
N SER A 422 -11.54 24.10 2.12
CA SER A 422 -11.41 24.38 3.56
C SER A 422 -12.34 25.52 3.98
N VAL A 423 -12.35 26.62 3.23
CA VAL A 423 -13.24 27.77 3.47
C VAL A 423 -14.70 27.37 3.34
N PHE A 424 -15.06 26.59 2.32
CA PHE A 424 -16.42 26.09 2.14
C PHE A 424 -16.92 25.32 3.37
N PHE A 425 -16.17 24.34 3.86
CA PHE A 425 -16.58 23.54 5.01
C PHE A 425 -16.57 24.31 6.33
N ILE A 426 -15.61 25.23 6.52
CA ILE A 426 -15.57 26.10 7.70
C ILE A 426 -16.80 27.04 7.71
N LEU A 427 -17.13 27.67 6.59
CA LEU A 427 -18.31 28.53 6.48
C LEU A 427 -19.61 27.73 6.69
N ALA A 428 -19.72 26.55 6.09
CA ALA A 428 -20.88 25.69 6.28
C ALA A 428 -21.03 25.25 7.75
N ALA A 429 -19.93 24.94 8.43
CA ALA A 429 -19.93 24.65 9.87
C ALA A 429 -20.41 25.86 10.70
N VAL A 430 -19.92 27.07 10.42
CA VAL A 430 -20.35 28.29 11.11
C VAL A 430 -21.84 28.57 10.87
N LEU A 431 -22.29 28.46 9.62
CA LEU A 431 -23.69 28.67 9.25
C LEU A 431 -24.63 27.64 9.89
N SER A 432 -24.15 26.43 10.18
CA SER A 432 -24.96 25.40 10.83
C SER A 432 -25.40 25.75 12.25
N PHE A 433 -24.72 26.69 12.91
CA PHE A 433 -25.15 27.20 14.22
C PHE A 433 -26.37 28.12 14.14
N PHE A 434 -26.63 28.74 12.98
CA PHE A 434 -27.70 29.72 12.84
C PHE A 434 -29.10 29.10 13.01
N PRO A 435 -29.46 27.99 12.34
CA PRO A 435 -30.72 27.29 12.61
C PRO A 435 -30.87 26.85 14.08
N LEU A 436 -29.78 26.36 14.70
CA LEU A 436 -29.79 25.91 16.09
C LEU A 436 -30.04 27.07 17.08
N TYR A 437 -29.43 28.21 16.81
CA TYR A 437 -29.63 29.44 17.58
C TYR A 437 -31.07 29.94 17.47
N LEU A 438 -31.64 29.96 16.25
CA LEU A 438 -33.02 30.39 16.04
C LEU A 438 -34.02 29.49 16.78
N VAL A 439 -33.88 28.16 16.69
CA VAL A 439 -34.75 27.21 17.42
C VAL A 439 -34.71 27.47 18.93
N ARG A 440 -33.54 27.79 19.47
CA ARG A 440 -33.37 28.10 20.89
C ARG A 440 -34.08 29.40 21.30
N ILE A 441 -34.04 30.43 20.46
CA ILE A 441 -34.74 31.70 20.73
C ILE A 441 -36.25 31.53 20.61
N THR A 442 -36.73 30.94 19.53
CA THR A 442 -38.16 30.91 19.22
C THR A 442 -38.97 30.11 20.24
N PHE A 443 -38.38 29.07 20.84
CA PHE A 443 -39.09 28.17 21.75
C PHE A 443 -38.53 28.13 23.18
N GLY A 444 -37.57 29.02 23.49
CA GLY A 444 -37.11 29.32 24.85
C GLY A 444 -36.50 28.17 25.63
N GLY A 445 -36.22 27.02 25.00
CA GLY A 445 -35.63 25.83 25.62
C GLY A 445 -36.48 25.14 26.69
N ARG A 446 -37.72 25.59 26.95
CA ARG A 446 -38.58 25.06 28.02
C ARG A 446 -39.43 23.88 27.58
N ASN A 447 -39.76 23.78 26.29
CA ASN A 447 -40.57 22.69 25.77
C ASN A 447 -39.67 21.51 25.36
N VAL A 448 -39.91 20.35 25.97
CA VAL A 448 -39.14 19.11 25.74
C VAL A 448 -39.14 18.68 24.28
N TYR A 449 -40.28 18.79 23.57
CA TYR A 449 -40.37 18.31 22.18
C TYR A 449 -39.62 19.21 21.20
N TRP A 450 -39.62 20.53 21.42
CA TRP A 450 -38.80 21.47 20.66
C TRP A 450 -37.31 21.30 20.94
N ASN A 451 -36.94 20.95 22.18
CA ASN A 451 -35.56 20.60 22.52
C ASN A 451 -35.12 19.32 21.79
N LEU A 452 -35.96 18.29 21.74
CA LEU A 452 -35.67 17.06 20.98
C LEU A 452 -35.48 17.36 19.49
N LEU A 453 -36.32 18.22 18.91
CA LEU A 453 -36.17 18.65 17.52
C LEU A 453 -34.86 19.44 17.29
N GLY A 454 -34.52 20.36 18.21
CA GLY A 454 -33.24 21.09 18.17
C GLY A 454 -32.03 20.15 18.29
N LEU A 455 -32.13 19.11 19.11
CA LEU A 455 -31.11 18.07 19.26
C LEU A 455 -31.01 17.20 18.00
N GLY A 456 -32.14 16.93 17.34
CA GLY A 456 -32.18 16.33 16.01
C GLY A 456 -31.45 17.19 14.97
N PHE A 457 -31.71 18.49 14.91
CA PHE A 457 -30.97 19.39 14.01
C PHE A 457 -29.48 19.44 14.34
N PHE A 458 -29.10 19.41 15.61
CA PHE A 458 -27.68 19.37 16.00
C PHE A 458 -26.99 18.13 15.43
N PHE A 459 -27.58 16.94 15.59
CA PHE A 459 -27.02 15.71 15.02
C PHE A 459 -27.04 15.69 13.50
N LEU A 460 -28.02 16.35 12.87
CA LEU A 460 -28.06 16.51 11.42
C LEU A 460 -26.86 17.33 10.91
N PHE A 461 -26.47 18.38 11.64
CA PHE A 461 -25.33 19.23 11.31
C PHE A 461 -23.99 18.76 11.88
N LEU A 462 -23.98 17.72 12.71
CA LEU A 462 -22.75 17.21 13.33
C LEU A 462 -21.66 16.83 12.30
N PRO A 463 -21.96 16.21 11.15
CA PRO A 463 -20.95 15.92 10.13
C PRO A 463 -20.32 17.19 9.54
N ILE A 464 -21.13 18.24 9.27
CA ILE A 464 -20.60 19.48 8.71
C ILE A 464 -19.72 20.22 9.73
N LEU A 465 -20.09 20.16 11.02
CA LEU A 465 -19.28 20.70 12.11
C LEU A 465 -17.94 19.94 12.23
N ALA A 466 -17.96 18.62 12.12
CA ALA A 466 -16.77 17.78 12.16
C ALA A 466 -15.84 18.05 10.97
N GLU A 467 -16.38 18.20 9.75
CA GLU A 467 -15.61 18.59 8.57
C GLU A 467 -14.98 19.98 8.73
N GLY A 468 -15.75 20.98 9.17
CA GLY A 468 -15.23 22.33 9.42
C GLY A 468 -14.08 22.34 10.45
N LEU A 469 -14.23 21.58 11.54
CA LEU A 469 -13.19 21.45 12.56
C LEU A 469 -11.95 20.69 12.03
N SER A 470 -12.16 19.67 11.20
CA SER A 470 -11.10 18.92 10.53
C SER A 470 -10.26 19.81 9.61
N TYR A 471 -10.89 20.63 8.77
CA TYR A 471 -10.18 21.58 7.90
C TYR A 471 -9.50 22.71 8.69
N MET A 472 -10.15 23.22 9.74
CA MET A 472 -9.52 24.18 10.66
C MET A 472 -8.25 23.60 11.30
N GLY A 473 -8.32 22.34 11.77
CA GLY A 473 -7.19 21.62 12.33
C GLY A 473 -6.04 21.45 11.34
N SER A 474 -6.35 21.08 10.10
CA SER A 474 -5.36 20.97 9.02
C SER A 474 -4.67 22.31 8.69
N ILE A 475 -5.43 23.41 8.60
CA ILE A 475 -4.86 24.76 8.38
C ILE A 475 -3.93 25.15 9.53
N LEU A 476 -4.37 24.97 10.79
CA LEU A 476 -3.57 25.32 11.97
C LEU A 476 -2.34 24.42 12.14
N ALA A 477 -2.42 23.16 11.71
CA ALA A 477 -1.29 22.25 11.74
C ALA A 477 -0.20 22.66 10.75
N GLU A 478 -0.60 23.05 9.54
CA GLU A 478 0.34 23.37 8.47
C GLU A 478 0.84 24.82 8.48
N TYR A 479 -0.06 25.80 8.66
CA TYR A 479 0.30 27.23 8.70
C TYR A 479 0.47 27.78 10.11
N GLY A 480 -0.27 27.25 11.08
CA GLY A 480 -0.20 27.68 12.47
C GLY A 480 0.99 27.08 13.25
N GLY A 481 1.72 26.13 12.65
CA GLY A 481 2.86 25.46 13.30
C GLY A 481 2.46 24.51 14.44
N LEU A 482 1.22 24.03 14.45
CA LEU A 482 0.67 23.19 15.52
C LEU A 482 0.39 21.76 15.02
N PRO A 483 1.41 20.92 14.80
CA PRO A 483 1.25 19.61 14.14
C PRO A 483 0.29 18.66 14.87
N ALA A 484 0.14 18.80 16.19
CA ALA A 484 -0.81 18.02 16.98
C ALA A 484 -2.28 18.22 16.54
N LEU A 485 -2.63 19.40 16.01
CA LEU A 485 -3.97 19.67 15.48
C LEU A 485 -4.26 18.93 14.17
N GLY A 486 -3.23 18.36 13.52
CA GLY A 486 -3.39 17.48 12.37
C GLY A 486 -4.23 16.23 12.68
N ALA A 487 -4.28 15.79 13.94
CA ALA A 487 -5.14 14.68 14.36
C ALA A 487 -6.64 14.95 14.15
N LEU A 488 -7.06 16.22 14.10
CA LEU A 488 -8.45 16.60 13.82
C LEU A 488 -8.88 16.22 12.39
N ALA A 489 -7.92 15.95 11.50
CA ALA A 489 -8.19 15.38 10.18
C ALA A 489 -9.07 14.12 10.24
N ASN A 490 -8.89 13.31 11.29
CA ASN A 490 -9.63 12.07 11.53
C ASN A 490 -11.11 12.28 11.93
N LEU A 491 -11.56 13.52 12.09
CA LEU A 491 -12.98 13.85 12.24
C LEU A 491 -13.71 13.93 10.90
N SER A 492 -12.97 14.04 9.79
CA SER A 492 -13.56 14.09 8.45
C SER A 492 -14.17 12.73 8.10
N VAL A 493 -15.42 12.75 7.63
CA VAL A 493 -16.15 11.59 7.13
C VAL A 493 -15.49 11.03 5.87
N ALA A 494 -14.84 11.89 5.08
CA ALA A 494 -14.11 11.48 3.88
C ALA A 494 -12.78 10.78 4.19
N GLN A 495 -12.26 10.87 5.42
CA GLN A 495 -10.94 10.37 5.79
C GLN A 495 -10.99 9.20 6.78
N SER A 496 -11.94 9.20 7.72
CA SER A 496 -11.94 8.30 8.86
C SER A 496 -13.12 7.34 8.85
N LEU A 497 -12.82 6.05 8.97
CA LEU A 497 -13.84 5.01 9.12
C LEU A 497 -14.72 5.26 10.36
N LEU A 498 -14.13 5.72 11.47
CA LEU A 498 -14.87 6.03 12.69
C LEU A 498 -15.81 7.23 12.48
N ALA A 499 -15.37 8.25 11.74
CA ALA A 499 -16.22 9.39 11.40
C ALA A 499 -17.38 8.97 10.49
N TYR A 500 -17.14 8.05 9.56
CA TYR A 500 -18.19 7.46 8.72
C TYR A 500 -19.26 6.72 9.53
N TRP A 501 -18.85 5.86 10.46
CA TRP A 501 -19.79 5.18 11.38
C TRP A 501 -20.50 6.16 12.32
N GLY A 502 -19.78 7.17 12.81
CA GLY A 502 -20.34 8.24 13.63
C GLY A 502 -21.42 9.02 12.89
N TRP A 503 -21.20 9.31 11.60
CA TRP A 503 -22.22 9.90 10.74
C TRP A 503 -23.44 8.98 10.59
N GLY A 504 -23.24 7.69 10.32
CA GLY A 504 -24.35 6.72 10.26
C GLY A 504 -25.18 6.72 11.55
N LEU A 505 -24.52 6.68 12.72
CA LEU A 505 -25.20 6.75 14.01
C LEU A 505 -25.94 8.08 14.22
N SER A 506 -25.35 9.20 13.78
CA SER A 506 -26.00 10.51 13.86
C SER A 506 -27.33 10.53 13.11
N VAL A 507 -27.43 9.86 11.95
CA VAL A 507 -28.69 9.76 11.19
C VAL A 507 -29.77 9.02 11.98
N PHE A 508 -29.43 7.91 12.65
CA PHE A 508 -30.38 7.21 13.53
C PHE A 508 -30.88 8.11 14.67
N LEU A 509 -29.97 8.88 15.28
CA LEU A 509 -30.33 9.84 16.33
C LEU A 509 -31.23 10.95 15.79
N VAL A 510 -30.95 11.48 14.60
CA VAL A 510 -31.81 12.47 13.92
C VAL A 510 -33.21 11.91 13.76
N VAL A 511 -33.36 10.71 13.20
CA VAL A 511 -34.67 10.09 12.97
C VAL A 511 -35.42 9.87 14.30
N ALA A 512 -34.75 9.34 15.32
CA ALA A 512 -35.37 9.09 16.62
C ALA A 512 -35.80 10.39 17.32
N LEU A 513 -34.92 11.39 17.36
CA LEU A 513 -35.15 12.66 18.07
C LEU A 513 -36.15 13.55 17.32
N ALA A 514 -35.99 13.69 16.00
CA ALA A 514 -36.96 14.43 15.18
C ALA A 514 -38.32 13.73 15.17
N GLY A 515 -38.36 12.39 15.11
CA GLY A 515 -39.60 11.62 15.20
C GLY A 515 -40.32 11.82 16.54
N ALA A 516 -39.61 11.71 17.65
CA ALA A 516 -40.17 11.95 18.99
C ALA A 516 -40.61 13.41 19.19
N GLY A 517 -39.79 14.36 18.75
CA GLY A 517 -40.08 15.79 18.81
C GLY A 517 -41.32 16.16 17.99
N LEU A 518 -41.37 15.77 16.72
CA LEU A 518 -42.51 16.03 15.83
C LEU A 518 -43.78 15.34 16.31
N ARG A 519 -43.70 14.10 16.79
CA ARG A 519 -44.85 13.40 17.36
C ARG A 519 -45.38 14.13 18.59
N GLY A 520 -44.51 14.57 19.49
CA GLY A 520 -44.90 15.32 20.68
C GLY A 520 -45.52 16.68 20.34
N ILE A 521 -44.97 17.39 19.36
CA ILE A 521 -45.53 18.64 18.84
C ILE A 521 -46.92 18.38 18.24
N ALA A 522 -47.06 17.35 17.41
CA ALA A 522 -48.35 16.99 16.81
C ALA A 522 -49.40 16.60 17.87
N ALA A 523 -49.00 15.97 18.98
CA ALA A 523 -49.88 15.70 20.11
C ALA A 523 -50.28 16.99 20.85
N GLN A 524 -49.34 17.92 21.08
CA GLN A 524 -49.62 19.23 21.71
C GLN A 524 -50.62 20.08 20.90
N PHE A 525 -50.56 20.00 19.57
CA PHE A 525 -51.51 20.67 18.68
C PHE A 525 -52.79 19.85 18.40
N GLY A 526 -52.98 18.70 19.07
CA GLY A 526 -54.18 17.87 18.94
C GLY A 526 -54.34 17.16 17.59
N LEU A 527 -53.28 17.10 16.77
CA LEU A 527 -53.28 16.44 15.46
C LEU A 527 -53.23 14.91 15.58
N LEU A 528 -52.66 14.40 16.67
CA LEU A 528 -52.69 13.00 17.03
C LEU A 528 -53.81 12.77 18.04
N ARG A 529 -55.05 12.61 17.56
CA ARG A 529 -56.11 12.06 18.39
C ARG A 529 -55.77 10.63 18.72
N GLU A 530 -55.40 10.35 19.96
CA GLU A 530 -55.52 8.99 20.48
C GLU A 530 -56.97 8.58 20.26
N ARG A 531 -57.15 7.44 19.59
CA ARG A 531 -58.45 6.85 19.34
C ARG A 531 -58.92 6.31 20.69
N GLU A 532 -59.38 7.19 21.58
CA GLU A 532 -60.00 6.76 22.83
C GLU A 532 -61.23 5.92 22.48
N PRO A 533 -61.41 4.74 23.10
CA PRO A 533 -62.66 4.01 22.99
C PRO A 533 -63.76 4.87 23.62
N GLU A 534 -64.91 4.98 22.95
CA GLU A 534 -66.05 5.85 23.27
C GLU A 534 -66.71 5.66 24.67
N ALA A 535 -66.07 4.96 25.61
CA ALA A 535 -66.67 4.55 26.88
C ALA A 535 -66.31 5.41 28.10
N SER A 536 -65.67 6.58 27.94
CA SER A 536 -65.26 7.41 29.09
C SER A 536 -65.59 8.89 28.95
N ARG A 537 -66.68 9.24 28.26
CA ARG A 537 -67.27 10.58 28.37
C ARG A 537 -68.08 10.68 29.67
N ARG A 538 -67.40 10.84 30.81
CA ARG A 538 -68.03 11.37 32.02
C ARG A 538 -67.95 12.89 31.98
N GLU A 539 -69.12 13.50 31.84
CA GLU A 539 -69.35 14.93 32.01
C GLU A 539 -68.68 15.43 33.29
N THR A 540 -67.69 16.31 33.13
CA THR A 540 -67.33 17.27 34.17
C THR A 540 -67.51 18.65 33.56
N THR A 541 -68.37 19.41 34.22
CA THR A 541 -68.93 20.71 33.87
C THR A 541 -67.84 21.77 33.69
N PRO A 542 -67.94 22.67 32.70
CA PRO A 542 -66.93 23.69 32.47
C PRO A 542 -67.06 24.81 33.50
N THR A 543 -65.98 25.17 34.18
CA THR A 543 -65.84 26.48 34.83
C THR A 543 -64.92 27.33 33.98
N LEU A 544 -65.55 28.21 33.21
CA LEU A 544 -64.95 29.34 32.53
C LEU A 544 -64.33 30.27 33.57
N THR A 545 -63.02 30.53 33.45
CA THR A 545 -62.48 31.85 33.78
C THR A 545 -61.79 32.39 32.53
N SER A 546 -62.30 33.54 32.15
CA SER A 546 -62.07 34.41 31.01
C SER A 546 -60.68 35.06 31.00
N GLU A 547 -60.35 35.66 29.84
CA GLU A 547 -59.17 36.45 29.46
C GLU A 547 -58.05 35.58 28.82
N THR A 548 -57.84 35.55 27.50
CA THR A 548 -57.73 36.69 26.58
C THR A 548 -57.91 36.17 25.13
N ILE A 549 -59.05 36.45 24.51
CA ILE A 549 -59.21 36.41 23.05
C ILE A 549 -59.30 37.88 22.63
N VAL A 550 -58.23 38.40 22.03
CA VAL A 550 -58.28 39.69 21.35
C VAL A 550 -58.89 39.41 19.97
N GLU A 551 -60.18 39.72 19.85
CA GLU A 551 -60.87 39.89 18.58
C GLU A 551 -60.22 41.08 17.85
N TRP A 552 -59.57 40.83 16.72
CA TRP A 552 -59.29 41.88 15.75
C TRP A 552 -60.58 42.08 14.97
N ASP A 553 -61.30 43.12 15.37
CA ASP A 553 -62.44 43.69 14.68
C ASP A 553 -61.99 44.14 13.28
N GLU A 554 -62.53 43.49 12.26
CA GLU A 554 -62.53 44.00 10.89
C GLU A 554 -63.66 45.03 10.81
N GLU A 555 -63.34 46.33 10.66
CA GLU A 555 -64.12 47.27 9.84
C GLU A 555 -63.44 48.65 9.68
N PHE A 556 -63.34 49.06 8.40
CA PHE A 556 -62.88 50.31 7.75
C PHE A 556 -61.39 50.45 7.34
#